data_AF-A0A2K6QBX0-F1
#
_entry.id   AF-A0A2K6QBX0-F1
#
_cell.length_a   1.000
_cell.length_b   1.000
_cell.length_c   1.000
_cell.angle_alpha   90.00
_cell.angle_beta   90.00
_cell.angle_gamma   90.00
#
_symmetry.space_group_name_H-M   'P 1'
#
loop_
_entity.id
_entity.type
_entity.pdbx_description
1 polymer ?
#
loop_
_entity_poly.entity_id
_entity_poly.type
_entity_poly.pdbx_seq_one_letter_code
_entity_poly.pdbx_strand_id
1 'polypeptide(L)'
;ATSPCPGKRLRNTSLFCSSLSHQPRIRPGRTDSQVESVTAGSPLTSQFYLAAPRGACYGADHDLGRLHPRVMASLRAQSPIPNLYLTGQDIFTCGLVRALQGALLCSSAILKRNLYSDLKDLGSRIQAQKK
;
A
#
# COMPACT_ATOMS: atom_id res chain seq x y z
N ALA A 1 25.26 -21.94 -2.71
CA ALA A 1 26.51 -21.21 -2.44
C ALA A 1 26.29 -19.74 -2.79
N THR A 2 25.80 -18.94 -1.85
CA THR A 2 25.64 -17.49 -2.01
C THR A 2 26.69 -16.83 -1.13
N SER A 3 27.72 -16.30 -1.77
CA SER A 3 28.80 -15.57 -1.10
C SER A 3 28.27 -14.29 -0.42
N PRO A 4 28.83 -13.91 0.73
CA PRO A 4 28.48 -12.64 1.38
C PRO A 4 29.09 -11.47 0.61
N CYS A 5 28.26 -10.55 0.12
CA CYS A 5 28.72 -9.31 -0.50
C CYS A 5 29.42 -8.41 0.54
N PRO A 6 30.63 -7.90 0.26
CA PRO A 6 31.39 -7.11 1.21
C PRO A 6 30.87 -5.67 1.29
N GLY A 7 30.71 -5.20 2.53
CA GLY A 7 31.02 -3.82 2.93
C GLY A 7 30.47 -2.69 2.08
N LYS A 8 29.15 -2.54 1.95
CA LYS A 8 28.58 -1.22 1.63
C LYS A 8 28.31 -0.48 2.94
N ARG A 9 29.24 0.42 3.31
CA ARG A 9 29.05 1.44 4.35
C ARG A 9 27.84 2.30 3.93
N LEU A 10 26.66 1.91 4.41
CA LEU A 10 25.41 2.63 4.21
C LEU A 10 25.50 3.98 4.93
N ARG A 11 25.45 5.08 4.18
CA ARG A 11 25.50 6.46 4.67
C ARG A 11 24.32 6.86 5.59
N ASN A 12 23.35 5.97 5.82
CA ASN A 12 22.12 6.23 6.57
C ASN A 12 22.08 5.58 7.97
N THR A 13 23.24 5.26 8.55
CA THR A 13 23.32 4.59 9.86
C THR A 13 22.92 5.47 11.04
N SER A 14 22.98 6.80 10.93
CA SER A 14 22.70 7.70 12.07
C SER A 14 21.23 7.66 12.51
N LEU A 15 20.28 7.88 11.61
CA LEU A 15 18.84 7.87 11.92
C LEU A 15 18.37 6.49 12.42
N PHE A 16 18.90 5.43 11.82
CA PHE A 16 18.55 4.06 12.21
C PHE A 16 19.10 3.73 13.61
N CYS A 17 20.36 4.06 13.89
CA CYS A 17 20.97 3.84 15.20
C CYS A 17 20.31 4.69 16.30
N SER A 18 19.97 5.96 15.99
CA SER A 18 19.20 6.82 16.90
C SER A 18 17.82 6.27 17.18
N SER A 19 17.12 5.73 16.17
CA SER A 19 15.80 5.13 16.34
C SER A 19 15.86 3.86 17.21
N LEU A 20 16.86 2.99 17.00
CA LEU A 20 17.09 1.81 17.84
C LEU A 20 17.39 2.17 19.30
N SER A 21 18.15 3.25 19.53
CA SER A 21 18.47 3.72 20.89
C SER A 21 17.26 4.28 21.66
N HIS A 22 16.26 4.80 20.93
CA HIS A 22 15.05 5.41 21.51
C HIS A 22 13.84 4.47 21.52
N GLN A 23 13.93 3.32 20.84
CA GLN A 23 12.83 2.37 20.84
C GLN A 23 12.80 1.69 22.21
N PRO A 24 11.69 1.82 22.98
CA PRO A 24 11.57 1.09 24.23
C PRO A 24 11.80 -0.38 23.91
N ARG A 25 12.61 -1.08 24.70
CA ARG A 25 12.75 -2.54 24.55
C ARG A 25 11.37 -3.16 24.73
N ILE A 26 10.65 -3.34 23.63
CA ILE A 26 9.27 -3.86 23.58
C ILE A 26 9.21 -5.28 24.20
N ARG A 27 10.38 -5.91 24.44
CA ARG A 27 10.53 -7.04 25.36
C ARG A 27 11.72 -6.81 26.31
N PRO A 28 11.52 -6.84 27.65
CA PRO A 28 12.64 -6.85 28.59
C PRO A 28 13.45 -8.13 28.36
N GLY A 29 14.74 -7.99 28.02
CA GLY A 29 15.66 -9.13 27.81
C GLY A 29 16.26 -9.32 26.40
N ARG A 30 15.84 -8.57 25.37
CA ARG A 30 16.43 -8.70 24.01
C ARG A 30 17.81 -8.03 23.88
N THR A 31 18.90 -8.76 24.11
CA THR A 31 20.28 -8.28 23.87
C THR A 31 20.57 -8.10 22.37
N ASP A 32 21.41 -7.14 21.99
CA ASP A 32 21.80 -6.92 20.58
C ASP A 32 22.44 -8.16 19.93
N SER A 33 22.95 -9.10 20.72
CA SER A 33 23.46 -10.38 20.26
C SER A 33 22.40 -11.35 19.73
N GLN A 34 21.10 -11.05 19.86
CA GLN A 34 20.00 -11.85 19.30
C GLN A 34 19.48 -11.32 17.96
N VAL A 35 20.16 -10.34 17.35
CA VAL A 35 19.74 -9.72 16.09
C VAL A 35 20.75 -10.06 15.00
N GLU A 36 20.39 -11.01 14.13
CA GLU A 36 21.25 -11.44 13.02
C GLU A 36 21.32 -10.40 11.89
N SER A 37 20.20 -9.74 11.59
CA SER A 37 20.15 -8.65 10.62
C SER A 37 18.96 -7.73 10.86
N VAL A 38 19.08 -6.46 10.45
CA VAL A 38 17.95 -5.53 10.41
C VAL A 38 17.92 -4.84 9.06
N THR A 39 16.73 -4.83 8.48
CA THR A 39 16.43 -4.10 7.24
C THR A 39 15.36 -3.07 7.54
N ALA A 40 15.57 -1.84 7.08
CA ALA A 40 14.65 -0.73 7.28
C ALA A 40 14.18 -0.18 5.94
N GLY A 41 12.89 0.13 5.86
CA GLY A 41 12.33 0.92 4.77
C GLY A 41 12.63 2.40 4.97
N SER A 42 12.88 3.11 3.88
CA SER A 42 12.99 4.57 3.83
C SER A 42 12.16 5.13 2.67
N PRO A 43 11.86 6.44 2.65
CA PRO A 43 11.17 7.04 1.50
C PRO A 43 11.88 6.76 0.17
N LEU A 44 13.21 6.72 0.18
CA LEU A 44 14.02 6.38 -0.98
C LEU A 44 13.78 4.93 -1.46
N THR A 45 13.64 3.97 -0.54
CA THR A 45 13.32 2.58 -0.92
C THR A 45 11.92 2.48 -1.48
N SER A 46 10.94 3.18 -0.91
CA SER A 46 9.56 3.19 -1.45
C SER A 46 9.49 3.80 -2.84
N GLN A 47 10.24 4.89 -3.08
CA GLN A 47 10.35 5.48 -4.41
C GLN A 47 11.00 4.51 -5.41
N PHE A 48 12.06 3.82 -5.00
CA PHE A 48 12.79 2.89 -5.88
C PHE A 48 11.98 1.64 -6.22
N TYR A 49 11.33 1.00 -5.25
CA TYR A 49 10.64 -0.28 -5.45
C TYR A 49 9.19 -0.14 -5.89
N LEU A 50 8.48 0.90 -5.47
CA LEU A 50 7.05 1.07 -5.73
C LEU A 50 6.75 2.21 -6.69
N ALA A 51 7.79 2.86 -7.23
CA ALA A 51 7.66 4.10 -8.00
C ALA A 51 6.84 5.19 -7.27
N ALA A 52 6.80 5.13 -5.93
CA ALA A 52 6.01 6.05 -5.12
C ALA A 52 6.62 7.46 -5.16
N PRO A 53 5.92 8.48 -5.69
CA PRO A 53 6.43 9.84 -5.72
C PRO A 53 6.77 10.31 -4.30
N ARG A 54 7.98 10.86 -4.12
CA ARG A 54 8.50 11.33 -2.81
C ARG A 54 8.52 10.25 -1.71
N GLY A 55 8.40 8.97 -2.07
CA GLY A 55 8.29 7.86 -1.12
C GLY A 55 6.95 7.77 -0.40
N ALA A 56 5.89 8.39 -0.94
CA ALA A 56 4.55 8.42 -0.35
C ALA A 56 3.93 7.01 -0.28
N CYS A 57 3.95 6.41 0.92
CA CYS A 57 3.40 5.08 1.16
C CYS A 57 1.86 5.04 1.08
N TYR A 58 1.20 6.19 1.19
CA TYR A 58 -0.26 6.30 1.15
C TYR A 58 -0.83 6.99 -0.10
N GLY A 59 -0.01 7.17 -1.14
CA GLY A 59 -0.45 7.79 -2.39
C GLY A 59 -0.63 9.29 -2.24
N ALA A 60 -1.72 9.83 -2.81
CA ALA A 60 -2.03 11.25 -2.72
C ALA A 60 -2.32 11.70 -1.28
N ASP A 61 -1.97 12.94 -0.95
CA ASP A 61 -2.20 13.51 0.38
C ASP A 61 -3.70 13.56 0.74
N HIS A 62 -4.02 13.37 2.02
CA HIS A 62 -5.39 13.41 2.54
C HIS A 62 -5.77 14.83 2.98
N ASP A 63 -5.74 15.76 2.04
CA ASP A 63 -6.13 17.14 2.27
C ASP A 63 -7.55 17.43 1.72
N LEU A 64 -8.04 18.63 2.03
CA LEU A 64 -9.33 19.11 1.49
C LEU A 64 -9.28 19.30 -0.03
N GLY A 65 -8.09 19.54 -0.60
CA GLY A 65 -7.90 19.68 -2.04
C GLY A 65 -8.21 18.38 -2.79
N ARG A 66 -7.80 17.23 -2.24
CA ARG A 66 -8.10 15.90 -2.78
C ARG A 66 -9.60 15.59 -2.76
N LEU A 67 -10.29 15.99 -1.69
CA LEU A 67 -11.73 15.78 -1.54
C LEU A 67 -12.57 16.76 -2.36
N HIS A 68 -11.94 17.69 -3.08
CA HIS A 68 -12.64 18.59 -3.98
C HIS A 68 -13.34 17.78 -5.09
N PRO A 69 -14.63 18.03 -5.40
CA PRO A 69 -15.42 17.20 -6.33
C PRO A 69 -14.77 17.00 -7.70
N ARG A 70 -14.09 18.04 -8.22
CA ARG A 70 -13.34 17.97 -9.49
C ARG A 70 -12.17 16.98 -9.44
N VAL A 71 -11.44 16.95 -8.34
CA VAL A 71 -10.30 16.05 -8.14
C VAL A 71 -10.80 14.63 -7.94
N MET A 72 -11.84 14.43 -7.12
CA MET A 72 -12.48 13.12 -6.94
C MET A 72 -13.01 12.56 -8.27
N ALA A 73 -13.62 13.40 -9.11
CA ALA A 73 -14.08 12.98 -10.44
C ALA A 73 -12.93 12.58 -11.37
N SER A 74 -11.74 13.18 -11.22
CA SER A 74 -10.55 12.81 -11.99
C SER A 74 -9.90 11.51 -11.52
N LEU A 75 -10.09 11.14 -10.24
CA LEU A 75 -9.55 9.92 -9.62
C LEU A 75 -10.49 8.71 -9.75
N ARG A 76 -11.61 8.82 -10.47
CA ARG A 76 -12.53 7.69 -10.68
C ARG A 76 -11.90 6.58 -11.54
N ALA A 77 -12.44 5.37 -11.45
CA ALA A 77 -11.98 4.23 -12.24
C ALA A 77 -12.01 4.46 -13.77
N GLN A 78 -12.98 5.23 -14.28
CA GLN A 78 -13.10 5.55 -15.70
C GLN A 78 -12.31 6.81 -16.06
N SER A 79 -11.25 6.65 -16.84
CA SER A 79 -10.49 7.79 -17.36
C SER A 79 -11.15 8.40 -18.62
N PRO A 80 -10.77 9.62 -19.03
CA PRO A 80 -11.20 10.20 -20.32
C PRO A 80 -10.67 9.45 -21.55
N ILE A 81 -9.65 8.61 -21.39
CA ILE A 81 -9.03 7.86 -22.46
C ILE A 81 -9.79 6.54 -22.63
N PRO A 82 -10.32 6.24 -23.83
CA PRO A 82 -11.07 5.02 -24.06
C PRO A 82 -10.20 3.79 -23.78
N ASN A 83 -10.78 2.80 -23.10
CA ASN A 83 -10.12 1.54 -22.70
C ASN A 83 -8.96 1.70 -21.69
N LEU A 84 -8.80 2.88 -21.07
CA LEU A 84 -7.89 3.08 -19.96
C LEU A 84 -8.68 3.25 -18.65
N TYR A 85 -8.42 2.35 -17.70
CA TYR A 85 -9.06 2.34 -16.39
C TYR A 85 -8.03 2.54 -15.29
N LEU A 86 -8.41 3.30 -14.27
CA LEU A 86 -7.61 3.52 -13.08
C LEU A 86 -8.00 2.47 -12.02
N THR A 87 -7.03 2.07 -11.20
CA THR A 87 -7.23 1.21 -10.03
C THR A 87 -6.31 1.63 -8.88
N GLY A 88 -6.47 1.02 -7.71
CA GLY A 88 -5.63 1.24 -6.54
C GLY A 88 -6.30 2.11 -5.48
N GLN A 89 -5.53 2.43 -4.44
CA GLN A 89 -6.07 3.09 -3.26
C GLN A 89 -6.60 4.50 -3.54
N ASP A 90 -6.00 5.22 -4.50
CA ASP A 90 -6.27 6.64 -4.69
C ASP A 90 -7.65 6.97 -5.22
N ILE A 91 -8.33 6.00 -5.84
CA ILE A 91 -9.73 6.10 -6.28
C ILE A 91 -10.68 6.34 -5.12
N PHE A 92 -10.34 5.79 -3.94
CA PHE A 92 -11.13 5.97 -2.73
C PHE A 92 -10.40 6.86 -1.73
N THR A 93 -9.24 6.43 -1.21
CA THR A 93 -8.37 7.17 -0.27
C THR A 93 -6.98 6.48 -0.17
N CYS A 94 -6.64 5.87 0.97
CA CYS A 94 -5.37 5.18 1.16
C CYS A 94 -5.54 3.83 1.88
N GLY A 95 -4.52 3.00 1.79
CA GLY A 95 -4.45 1.73 2.50
C GLY A 95 -5.03 0.55 1.72
N LEU A 96 -4.73 -0.65 2.22
CA LEU A 96 -4.98 -1.92 1.54
C LEU A 96 -6.46 -2.16 1.22
N VAL A 97 -7.34 -1.94 2.21
CA VAL A 97 -8.79 -2.14 2.03
C VAL A 97 -9.34 -1.23 0.93
N ARG A 98 -8.84 0.01 0.85
CA ARG A 98 -9.24 0.99 -0.16
C ARG A 98 -8.69 0.65 -1.54
N ALA A 99 -7.47 0.10 -1.62
CA ALA A 99 -6.95 -0.46 -2.86
C ALA A 99 -7.83 -1.61 -3.37
N LEU A 100 -8.30 -2.49 -2.48
CA LEU A 100 -9.23 -3.56 -2.83
C LEU A 100 -10.56 -3.01 -3.37
N GLN A 101 -11.13 -2.01 -2.68
CA GLN A 101 -12.37 -1.35 -3.14
C GLN A 101 -12.17 -0.65 -4.48
N GLY A 102 -11.03 0.02 -4.70
CA GLY A 102 -10.67 0.63 -5.97
C GLY A 102 -10.57 -0.39 -7.10
N ALA A 103 -10.02 -1.58 -6.82
CA ALA A 103 -9.96 -2.69 -7.79
C ALA A 103 -11.34 -3.26 -8.12
N LEU A 104 -12.24 -3.38 -7.14
CA LEU A 104 -13.64 -3.79 -7.37
C LEU A 104 -14.40 -2.78 -8.24
N LEU A 105 -14.22 -1.48 -7.98
CA LEU A 105 -14.82 -0.43 -8.81
C LEU A 105 -14.27 -0.43 -10.24
N CYS A 106 -12.95 -0.58 -10.40
CA CYS A 106 -12.30 -0.71 -11.69
C CYS A 106 -12.86 -1.89 -12.50
N SER A 107 -12.95 -3.06 -11.85
CA SER A 107 -13.47 -4.27 -12.47
C SER A 107 -14.96 -4.13 -12.82
N SER A 108 -15.74 -3.43 -11.98
CA SER A 108 -17.14 -3.11 -12.26
C SER A 108 -17.29 -2.19 -13.47
N ALA A 109 -16.40 -1.20 -13.61
CA ALA A 109 -16.39 -0.28 -14.75
C ALA A 109 -16.03 -1.00 -16.06
N ILE A 110 -15.07 -1.92 -16.02
CA ILE A 110 -14.68 -2.75 -17.18
C ILE A 110 -15.83 -3.68 -17.60
N LEU A 111 -16.43 -4.39 -16.64
CA LEU A 111 -17.47 -5.38 -16.90
C LEU A 111 -18.88 -4.77 -17.08
N LYS A 112 -19.04 -3.47 -16.83
CA LYS A 112 -20.32 -2.75 -16.89
C LYS A 112 -21.42 -3.37 -16.02
N ARG A 113 -21.06 -3.96 -14.88
CA ARG A 113 -21.97 -4.54 -13.90
C ARG A 113 -21.50 -4.26 -12.47
N ASN A 114 -22.42 -4.33 -11.51
CA ASN A 114 -22.10 -4.06 -10.12
C ASN A 114 -21.54 -5.32 -9.42
N LEU A 115 -20.21 -5.43 -9.38
CA LEU A 115 -19.54 -6.58 -8.75
C LEU A 115 -19.76 -6.68 -7.25
N TYR A 116 -20.11 -5.58 -6.55
CA TYR A 116 -20.42 -5.66 -5.13
C TYR A 116 -21.66 -6.51 -4.86
N SER A 117 -22.70 -6.33 -5.68
CA SER A 117 -23.90 -7.16 -5.63
C SER A 117 -23.56 -8.61 -5.96
N ASP A 118 -22.79 -8.83 -7.03
CA ASP A 118 -22.40 -10.18 -7.46
C ASP A 118 -21.61 -10.94 -6.37
N LEU A 119 -20.70 -10.25 -5.67
CA LEU A 119 -19.95 -10.84 -4.55
C LEU A 119 -20.84 -11.15 -3.35
N LYS A 120 -21.81 -10.28 -3.05
CA LYS A 120 -22.77 -10.50 -1.97
C LYS A 120 -23.63 -11.74 -2.25
N ASP A 121 -24.16 -11.84 -3.47
CA ASP A 121 -25.01 -12.96 -3.90
C ASP A 121 -24.22 -14.28 -3.90
N LEU A 122 -22.98 -14.24 -4.37
CA LEU A 122 -22.07 -15.40 -4.30
C LEU A 122 -21.82 -15.83 -2.85
N GLY A 123 -21.56 -14.87 -1.96
CA GLY A 123 -21.37 -15.14 -0.53
C GLY A 123 -22.58 -15.82 0.11
N SER A 124 -23.79 -15.33 -0.17
CA SER A 124 -25.04 -15.93 0.31
C SER A 124 -25.25 -17.36 -0.20
N ARG A 125 -24.95 -17.62 -1.48
CA ARG A 125 -25.03 -18.96 -2.07
C ARG A 125 -24.04 -19.93 -1.44
N ILE A 126 -22.79 -19.52 -1.23
CA ILE A 126 -21.77 -20.35 -0.58
C ILE A 126 -22.17 -20.69 0.86
N GLN A 127 -22.73 -19.73 1.60
CA GLN A 127 -23.21 -19.98 2.96
C GLN A 127 -24.37 -20.97 2.98
N ALA A 128 -25.31 -20.86 2.04
CA ALA A 128 -26.43 -21.80 1.91
C ALA A 128 -25.97 -23.24 1.57
N GLN A 129 -24.86 -23.40 0.85
CA GLN A 129 -24.28 -24.72 0.53
C GLN A 129 -23.47 -25.33 1.68
N LYS A 130 -23.03 -24.52 2.65
CA LYS A 130 -22.29 -24.98 3.84
C LYS A 130 -23.20 -25.40 5.00
N LYS A 131 -24.50 -25.13 4.89
CA LYS A 131 -25.52 -25.51 5.86
C LYS A 131 -26.16 -26.83 5.45
#